data_AF-A0A1F3MDE3-F1
#
_entry.id   AF-A0A1F3MDE3-F1
#
_cell.length_a   1.000
_cell.length_b   1.000
_cell.length_c   1.000
_cell.angle_alpha   90.00
_cell.angle_beta   90.00
_cell.angle_gamma   90.00
#
_symmetry.space_group_name_H-M   'P 1'
#
loop_
_entity.id
_entity.type
_entity.pdbx_description
1 polymer ?
#
loop_
_entity_poly.entity_id
_entity_poly.type
_entity_poly.pdbx_seq_one_letter_code
_entity_poly.pdbx_strand_id
1 'polypeptide(L)'
;MKKLMHILFLSCLKATELIEKKIHFKLSIREKWQLKVHKSMCQACTNYEKQSYLIEKAISHMENTQSDKMEIDVENFKKSILGKLEQ
;
A
#
# COMPACT_ATOMS: atom_id res chain seq x y z
N MET A 1 -8.67 -23.43 -22.32
CA MET A 1 -7.39 -22.70 -22.42
C MET A 1 -7.46 -21.25 -21.93
N LYS A 2 -8.45 -20.41 -22.34
CA LYS A 2 -8.54 -18.99 -21.92
C LYS A 2 -8.57 -18.77 -20.39
N LYS A 3 -9.30 -19.59 -19.63
CA LYS A 3 -9.38 -19.48 -18.14
C LYS A 3 -8.03 -19.67 -17.43
N LEU A 4 -7.15 -20.52 -17.95
CA LEU A 4 -5.84 -20.81 -17.34
C LEU A 4 -4.81 -19.71 -17.63
N MET A 5 -4.94 -19.03 -18.77
CA MET A 5 -4.03 -17.94 -19.14
C MET A 5 -4.14 -16.76 -18.17
N HIS A 6 -5.35 -16.38 -17.74
CA HIS A 6 -5.56 -15.34 -16.73
C HIS A 6 -5.11 -15.75 -15.32
N ILE A 7 -4.99 -17.06 -15.06
CA ILE A 7 -4.51 -17.60 -13.77
C ILE A 7 -2.99 -17.53 -13.70
N LEU A 8 -2.29 -17.62 -14.84
CA LEU A 8 -0.83 -17.64 -14.94
C LEU A 8 -0.23 -16.28 -15.32
N PHE A 9 -0.92 -15.49 -16.16
CA PHE A 9 -0.48 -14.18 -16.62
C PHE A 9 -1.37 -13.08 -16.06
N LEU A 10 -0.76 -12.18 -15.29
CA LEU A 10 -1.43 -10.99 -14.79
C LEU A 10 -1.73 -10.03 -15.94
N SER A 11 -2.90 -9.39 -15.88
CA SER A 11 -3.12 -8.13 -16.61
C SER A 11 -2.28 -7.02 -15.98
N CYS A 12 -1.99 -5.95 -16.73
CA CYS A 12 -1.33 -4.77 -16.18
C CYS A 12 -2.10 -4.22 -14.96
N LEU A 13 -3.44 -4.20 -15.04
CA LEU A 13 -4.30 -3.77 -13.93
C LEU A 13 -4.05 -4.59 -12.65
N LYS A 14 -3.97 -5.92 -12.77
CA LYS A 14 -3.69 -6.77 -11.60
C LYS A 14 -2.24 -6.64 -11.14
N ALA A 15 -1.31 -6.44 -12.06
CA ALA A 15 0.09 -6.23 -11.71
C ALA A 15 0.28 -4.93 -10.92
N THR A 16 -0.35 -3.82 -11.33
CA THR A 16 -0.32 -2.55 -10.60
C THR A 16 -1.00 -2.67 -9.23
N GLU A 17 -2.12 -3.39 -9.13
CA GLU A 17 -2.74 -3.71 -7.83
C GLU A 17 -1.77 -4.46 -6.90
N LEU A 18 -1.06 -5.47 -7.39
CA LEU A 18 -0.07 -6.20 -6.59
C LEU A 18 1.17 -5.36 -6.25
N ILE A 19 1.54 -4.39 -7.09
CA ILE A 19 2.61 -3.41 -6.81
C ILE A 19 2.23 -2.52 -5.63
N GLU A 20 1.01 -1.97 -5.61
CA GLU A 20 0.55 -1.16 -4.47
C GLU A 20 0.37 -2.03 -3.22
N LYS A 21 -0.20 -3.23 -3.38
CA LYS A 21 -0.36 -4.18 -2.27
C LYS A 21 0.97 -4.52 -1.62
N LYS A 22 2.08 -4.68 -2.37
CA LYS A 22 3.38 -5.03 -1.77
C LYS A 22 4.06 -3.86 -1.04
N ILE A 23 3.64 -2.62 -1.29
CA ILE A 23 4.16 -1.44 -0.60
C ILE A 23 3.60 -1.41 0.82
N HIS A 24 2.30 -1.66 0.98
CA HIS A 24 1.62 -1.56 2.28
C HIS A 24 1.39 -2.92 2.98
N PHE A 25 1.42 -4.04 2.23
CA PHE A 25 1.08 -5.37 2.74
C PHE A 25 2.01 -6.46 2.19
N LYS A 26 1.92 -7.66 2.76
CA LYS A 26 2.65 -8.83 2.25
C LYS A 26 1.91 -9.46 1.07
N LEU A 27 2.65 -9.75 0.00
CA LEU A 27 2.19 -10.66 -1.06
C LEU A 27 2.36 -12.11 -0.65
N SER A 28 1.41 -12.96 -1.05
CA SER A 28 1.57 -14.42 -1.05
C SER A 28 2.69 -14.85 -2.00
N ILE A 29 3.23 -16.05 -1.79
CA ILE A 29 4.32 -16.60 -2.62
C ILE A 29 3.93 -16.64 -4.10
N ARG A 30 2.67 -16.99 -4.39
CA ARG A 30 2.11 -17.02 -5.74
C ARG A 30 2.07 -15.62 -6.36
N GLU A 31 1.55 -14.63 -5.64
CA GLU A 31 1.48 -13.24 -6.12
C GLU A 31 2.89 -12.67 -6.39
N LYS A 32 3.87 -12.97 -5.53
CA LYS A 32 5.27 -12.56 -5.75
C LYS A 32 5.82 -13.12 -7.06
N TRP A 33 5.62 -14.41 -7.32
CA TRP A 33 6.08 -15.07 -8.54
C TRP A 33 5.38 -14.51 -9.79
N GLN A 34 4.05 -14.38 -9.75
CA GLN A 34 3.27 -13.83 -10.86
C GLN A 34 3.68 -12.39 -11.18
N LEU A 35 3.86 -11.54 -10.16
CA LEU A 35 4.29 -10.16 -10.34
C LEU A 35 5.72 -10.08 -10.90
N LYS A 36 6.64 -10.93 -10.43
CA LYS A 36 8.01 -10.98 -10.95
C LYS A 36 8.03 -11.32 -12.44
N VAL A 37 7.27 -12.33 -12.85
CA VAL A 37 7.16 -12.74 -14.26
C VAL A 37 6.52 -11.64 -15.12
N HIS A 38 5.44 -11.01 -14.67
CA HIS A 38 4.83 -9.90 -15.42
C HIS A 38 5.80 -8.72 -15.60
N LYS A 39 6.50 -8.32 -14.54
CA LYS A 39 7.45 -7.21 -14.61
C LYS A 39 8.65 -7.47 -15.52
N SER A 40 9.11 -8.72 -15.64
CA SER A 40 10.23 -9.04 -16.56
C SER A 40 9.87 -8.88 -18.03
N MET A 41 8.58 -8.86 -18.38
CA MET A 41 8.09 -8.69 -19.76
C MET A 41 7.40 -7.34 -20.02
N CYS A 42 7.04 -6.59 -18.97
CA CYS A 42 6.29 -5.34 -19.08
C CYS A 42 7.08 -4.16 -18.47
N GLN A 43 7.72 -3.37 -19.33
CA GLN A 43 8.51 -2.21 -18.92
C GLN A 43 7.64 -1.13 -18.25
N ALA A 44 6.40 -0.95 -18.70
CA ALA A 44 5.47 0.01 -18.10
C ALA A 44 5.18 -0.32 -16.62
N CYS A 45 4.91 -1.59 -16.29
CA CYS A 45 4.71 -1.99 -14.89
C CYS A 45 5.99 -1.91 -14.05
N THR A 46 7.16 -2.15 -14.66
CA THR A 46 8.45 -1.96 -13.98
C THR A 46 8.72 -0.48 -13.67
N ASN A 47 8.38 0.42 -14.58
CA ASN A 47 8.51 1.87 -14.36
C ASN A 47 7.46 2.38 -13.36
N TYR A 48 6.22 1.91 -13.46
CA TYR A 48 5.16 2.23 -12.51
C TYR A 48 5.60 1.89 -11.08
N GLU A 49 6.16 0.70 -10.83
CA GLU A 49 6.65 0.35 -9.50
C GLU A 49 7.70 1.32 -8.95
N LYS A 50 8.65 1.77 -9.80
CA LYS A 50 9.65 2.76 -9.38
C LYS A 50 9.00 4.10 -9.01
N GLN A 51 7.98 4.51 -9.77
CA GLN A 51 7.22 5.73 -9.50
C GLN A 51 6.40 5.62 -8.22
N SER A 52 5.72 4.49 -7.99
CA SER A 52 4.97 4.24 -6.75
C SER A 52 5.87 4.30 -5.52
N TYR A 53 7.07 3.69 -5.56
CA TYR A 53 8.02 3.81 -4.46
C TYR A 53 8.54 5.24 -4.23
N LEU A 54 8.70 6.03 -5.30
CA LEU A 54 9.07 7.44 -5.17
C LEU A 54 7.98 8.26 -4.48
N ILE A 55 6.72 8.04 -4.88
CA ILE A 55 5.55 8.69 -4.28
C ILE A 55 5.44 8.30 -2.80
N GLU A 56 5.52 7.00 -2.49
CA GLU A 56 5.46 6.51 -1.12
C GLU A 56 6.55 7.15 -0.26
N LYS A 57 7.79 7.19 -0.74
CA LYS A 57 8.89 7.84 -0.02
C LYS A 57 8.63 9.32 0.24
N ALA A 58 8.04 10.04 -0.71
CA ALA A 58 7.68 11.45 -0.53
C ALA A 58 6.58 11.61 0.53
N ILE A 59 5.55 10.75 0.51
CA ILE A 59 4.47 10.73 1.50
C ILE A 59 5.02 10.44 2.90
N SER A 60 5.81 9.37 3.04
CA SER A 60 6.41 9.02 4.33
C SER A 60 7.30 10.16 4.86
N HIS A 61 8.01 10.89 3.99
CA HIS A 61 8.80 12.03 4.43
C HIS A 61 7.92 13.16 4.98
N MET A 62 6.79 13.47 4.33
CA MET A 62 5.84 14.48 4.81
C MET A 62 5.26 14.10 6.18
N GLU A 63 4.87 12.84 6.39
CA GLU A 63 4.36 12.36 7.68
C GLU A 63 5.40 12.48 8.81
N ASN A 64 6.66 12.14 8.52
CA ASN A 64 7.74 12.26 9.50
C ASN A 64 8.08 13.73 9.82
N THR A 65 7.85 14.66 8.88
CA THR A 65 8.08 16.09 9.10
C THR A 65 6.93 16.77 9.86
N GLN A 66 5.71 16.23 9.77
CA GLN A 66 4.56 16.64 10.59
C GLN A 66 4.54 16.00 11.99
N SER A 67 5.47 15.09 12.28
CA SER A 67 5.61 14.44 13.58
C SER A 67 6.35 15.29 14.62
N ASP A 68 6.22 16.62 14.55
CA ASP A 68 6.21 17.44 15.76
C ASP A 68 5.01 16.95 16.56
N LYS A 69 5.27 15.98 17.45
CA LYS A 69 4.28 15.33 18.29
C LYS A 69 3.40 16.39 18.91
N MET A 70 2.19 16.55 18.38
CA MET A 70 1.12 17.19 19.12
C MET A 70 0.94 16.33 20.37
N GLU A 71 1.35 16.86 21.52
CA GLU A 71 1.19 16.20 22.79
C GLU A 71 -0.33 16.08 23.01
N ILE A 72 -0.89 14.93 22.65
CA ILE A 72 -2.31 14.68 22.82
C ILE A 72 -2.52 14.60 24.33
N ASP A 73 -3.25 15.58 24.87
CA ASP A 73 -3.69 15.55 26.26
C ASP A 73 -4.71 14.41 26.44
N VAL A 74 -4.17 13.24 26.78
CA VAL A 74 -4.92 11.99 26.97
C VAL A 74 -5.99 12.15 28.05
N GLU A 75 -5.74 12.97 29.08
CA GLU A 75 -6.67 13.17 30.18
C GLU A 75 -7.89 13.98 29.75
N ASN A 76 -7.70 15.04 28.96
CA ASN A 76 -8.82 15.78 28.38
C ASN A 76 -9.63 14.94 27.39
N PHE A 77 -8.97 14.10 26.58
CA PHE A 77 -9.66 13.19 25.68
C PHE A 77 -10.52 12.17 26.45
N LYS A 78 -9.98 11.56 27.50
CA LYS A 78 -10.69 10.62 28.37
C LYS A 78 -11.94 11.24 29.00
N LYS A 79 -11.83 12.47 29.51
CA LYS A 79 -12.99 13.21 30.07
C LYS A 79 -14.09 13.43 29.03
N SER A 80 -13.73 13.75 27.79
CA SER A 80 -14.71 13.97 26.72
C SER A 80 -15.50 12.71 26.33
N ILE A 81 -14.88 11.53 26.43
CA ILE A 81 -15.54 10.25 26.16
C ILE A 81 -16.52 9.93 27.28
N LEU A 82 -16.08 10.05 28.54
CA LEU A 82 -16.93 9.76 29.69
C LEU A 82 -18.18 10.65 29.72
N GLY A 83 -18.03 11.95 29.47
CA GLY A 83 -19.18 12.87 29.43
C GLY A 83 -20.21 12.58 28.33
N LYS A 84 -19.83 11.84 27.26
CA LYS A 84 -20.76 11.39 26.21
C LYS A 84 -21.45 10.07 26.52
N LEU A 85 -20.91 9.28 27.44
CA LEU A 85 -21.48 8.00 27.86
C LEU A 85 -22.45 8.15 29.03
N GLU A 86 -22.36 9.27 29.76
CA GLU A 86 -23.24 9.62 30.88
C GLU A 86 -24.52 10.39 30.45
N GLN A 87 -24.69 10.65 29.15
CA GLN A 87 -25.91 11.21 28.52
C GLN A 87 -26.76 10.10 27.89
#